data_AF-A0A7V0VDA1-F1
#
_entry.id   AF-A0A7V0VDA1-F1
#
_cell.length_a   1.000
_cell.length_b   1.000
_cell.length_c   1.000
_cell.angle_alpha   90.00
_cell.angle_beta   90.00
_cell.angle_gamma   90.00
#
_symmetry.space_group_name_H-M   'P 1'
#
loop_
_entity.id
_entity.type
_entity.pdbx_description
1 polymer ?
#
loop_
_entity_poly.entity_id
_entity_poly.type
_entity_poly.pdbx_seq_one_letter_code
_entity_poly.pdbx_strand_id
1 'polypeptide(L)'
;MIANIARYHRKALPKEKHKNLKDFDDDEIRKISILAGILRLSDGLEKTHNALINDIKFIPDKNGKSFIMVLRYLTHPPESELWASERRKKVLENLLNIKINLRLEKLSY
;
A
#
# COMPACT_ATOMS: atom_id res chain seq x y z
N MET A 1 10.35 -16.42 1.96
CA MET A 1 10.07 -14.96 1.85
C MET A 1 9.12 -14.61 0.70
N ILE A 2 9.55 -14.64 -0.57
CA ILE A 2 8.79 -14.11 -1.74
C ILE A 2 7.41 -14.75 -1.91
N ALA A 3 7.32 -16.08 -1.81
CA ALA A 3 6.04 -16.79 -1.91
C ALA A 3 5.03 -16.36 -0.83
N ASN A 4 5.50 -16.02 0.37
CA ASN A 4 4.65 -15.53 1.46
C ASN A 4 4.16 -14.10 1.16
N ILE A 5 5.03 -13.22 0.66
CA ILE A 5 4.64 -11.87 0.21
C ILE A 5 3.55 -11.96 -0.87
N ALA A 6 3.76 -12.83 -1.87
CA ALA A 6 2.78 -13.08 -2.94
C ALA A 6 1.46 -13.65 -2.41
N ARG A 7 1.49 -14.59 -1.45
CA ARG A 7 0.27 -15.13 -0.83
C ARG A 7 -0.51 -14.07 -0.08
N TYR A 8 0.18 -13.27 0.73
CA TYR A 8 -0.44 -12.34 1.66
C TYR A 8 -0.84 -11.00 1.03
N HIS A 9 -0.44 -10.68 -0.21
CA HIS A 9 -1.00 -9.51 -0.88
C HIS A 9 -2.43 -9.73 -1.41
N ARG A 10 -2.80 -10.97 -1.80
CA ARG A 10 -4.15 -11.29 -2.33
C ARG A 10 -5.12 -11.87 -1.30
N LYS A 11 -4.61 -12.57 -0.27
CA LYS A 11 -5.44 -13.35 0.69
C LYS A 11 -5.59 -12.64 2.04
N ALA A 12 -5.92 -13.36 3.11
CA ALA A 12 -5.99 -12.82 4.47
C ALA A 12 -4.62 -12.27 4.94
N LEU A 13 -4.60 -11.47 6.01
CA LEU A 13 -3.34 -10.99 6.60
C LEU A 13 -2.48 -12.16 7.12
N PRO A 14 -1.15 -12.02 7.10
CA PRO A 14 -0.26 -12.96 7.76
C PRO A 14 -0.60 -13.03 9.26
N LYS A 15 -0.72 -14.23 9.78
CA LYS A 15 -0.85 -14.51 11.21
C LYS A 15 0.25 -15.51 11.56
N GLU A 16 0.93 -15.31 12.70
CA GLU A 16 2.01 -16.19 13.16
C GLU A 16 1.63 -17.67 13.17
N LYS A 17 0.35 -17.98 13.45
CA LYS A 17 -0.16 -19.36 13.47
C LYS A 17 -0.24 -20.04 12.09
N HIS A 18 0.04 -19.34 10.99
CA HIS A 18 0.03 -19.96 9.67
C HIS A 18 1.27 -20.84 9.48
N LYS A 19 1.08 -22.12 9.13
CA LYS A 19 2.17 -23.11 8.91
C LYS A 19 3.32 -22.57 8.04
N ASN A 20 3.02 -21.75 7.05
CA ASN A 20 3.98 -21.23 6.07
C ASN A 20 4.88 -20.11 6.61
N LEU A 21 4.65 -19.66 7.86
CA LEU A 21 5.45 -18.65 8.56
C LEU A 21 6.26 -19.23 9.72
N LYS A 22 6.15 -20.54 9.99
CA LYS A 22 6.79 -21.19 11.15
C LYS A 22 8.32 -21.17 11.13
N ASP A 23 8.91 -21.08 9.93
CA ASP A 23 10.36 -21.08 9.74
C ASP A 23 10.96 -19.67 9.70
N PHE A 24 10.13 -18.63 9.92
CA PHE A 24 10.57 -17.22 9.92
C PHE A 24 10.52 -16.67 11.33
N ASP A 25 11.50 -15.83 11.68
CA ASP A 25 11.46 -15.07 12.92
C ASP A 25 10.45 -13.90 12.85
N ASP A 26 10.20 -13.26 13.99
CA ASP A 26 9.22 -12.17 14.09
C ASP A 26 9.59 -10.96 13.21
N ASP A 27 10.89 -10.71 13.02
CA ASP A 27 11.38 -9.62 12.17
C ASP A 27 11.16 -9.91 10.68
N GLU A 28 11.38 -11.14 10.25
CA GLU A 28 11.08 -11.62 8.92
C GLU A 28 9.57 -11.65 8.65
N ILE A 29 8.76 -12.09 9.61
CA ILE A 29 7.29 -12.02 9.52
C ILE A 29 6.83 -10.58 9.40
N ARG A 30 7.42 -9.65 10.17
CA ARG A 30 7.15 -8.21 10.08
C ARG A 30 7.51 -7.67 8.69
N LYS A 31 8.68 -8.00 8.15
CA LYS A 31 9.11 -7.62 6.79
C LYS A 31 8.13 -8.15 5.73
N ILE A 32 7.78 -9.44 5.78
CA ILE A 32 6.81 -10.07 4.87
C ILE A 32 5.47 -9.32 4.92
N SER A 33 5.01 -8.98 6.12
CA SER A 33 3.74 -8.29 6.34
C SER A 33 3.74 -6.89 5.72
N ILE A 34 4.81 -6.11 5.96
CA ILE A 34 4.95 -4.77 5.40
C ILE A 34 5.00 -4.81 3.87
N LEU A 35 5.83 -5.70 3.29
CA LEU A 35 5.94 -5.84 1.84
C LEU A 35 4.62 -6.29 1.20
N ALA A 36 3.91 -7.22 1.82
CA ALA A 36 2.56 -7.61 1.38
C ALA A 36 1.55 -6.44 1.48
N GLY A 37 1.68 -5.60 2.51
CA GLY A 37 0.89 -4.38 2.69
C GLY A 37 1.14 -3.35 1.59
N ILE A 38 2.41 -3.15 1.19
CA ILE A 38 2.79 -2.29 0.07
C ILE A 38 2.15 -2.80 -1.22
N LEU A 39 2.31 -4.09 -1.54
CA LEU A 39 1.70 -4.66 -2.75
C LEU A 39 0.17 -4.55 -2.77
N ARG A 40 -0.50 -4.65 -1.61
CA ARG A 40 -1.95 -4.44 -1.52
C ARG A 40 -2.34 -3.02 -1.89
N LEU A 41 -1.58 -2.03 -1.44
CA LEU A 41 -1.80 -0.63 -1.79
C LEU A 41 -1.56 -0.42 -3.28
N SER A 42 -0.47 -0.95 -3.83
CA SER A 42 -0.17 -0.93 -5.27
C SER A 42 -1.29 -1.54 -6.12
N ASP A 43 -1.88 -2.66 -5.69
CA ASP A 43 -3.03 -3.27 -6.39
C ASP A 43 -4.32 -2.42 -6.30
N GLY A 44 -4.41 -1.50 -5.33
CA GLY A 44 -5.44 -0.45 -5.31
C GLY A 44 -5.14 0.68 -6.30
N LEU A 45 -3.88 1.08 -6.41
CA LEU A 45 -3.41 2.13 -7.31
C LEU A 45 -3.52 1.74 -8.78
N GLU A 46 -3.52 0.44 -9.09
CA GLU A 46 -3.63 -0.10 -10.47
C GLU A 46 -5.02 -0.71 -10.76
N LYS A 47 -6.07 -0.27 -10.02
CA LYS A 47 -7.37 -0.95 -10.01
C LYS A 47 -8.03 -1.13 -11.38
N THR A 48 -7.91 -0.16 -12.28
CA THR A 48 -8.52 -0.21 -13.62
C THR A 48 -7.59 -0.74 -14.69
N HIS A 49 -6.30 -0.93 -14.40
CA HIS A 49 -5.26 -1.25 -15.37
C HIS A 49 -5.05 -0.20 -16.48
N ASN A 50 -5.50 1.04 -16.26
CA ASN A 50 -5.41 2.13 -17.22
C ASN A 50 -4.17 3.03 -17.04
N ALA A 51 -3.28 2.71 -16.09
CA ALA A 51 -2.08 3.49 -15.79
C ALA A 51 -2.33 5.02 -15.60
N LEU A 52 -3.42 5.37 -14.90
CA LEU A 52 -3.84 6.78 -14.73
C LEU A 52 -2.96 7.57 -13.74
N ILE A 53 -2.28 6.89 -12.84
CA ILE A 53 -1.36 7.52 -11.88
C ILE A 53 0.03 7.55 -12.52
N ASN A 54 0.46 8.74 -12.92
CA ASN A 54 1.74 8.95 -13.61
C ASN A 54 2.91 9.13 -12.65
N ASP A 55 2.64 9.63 -11.44
CA ASP A 55 3.66 9.80 -10.41
C ASP A 55 3.06 9.79 -9.00
N ILE A 56 3.87 9.46 -8.00
CA ILE A 56 3.48 9.51 -6.59
C ILE A 56 4.51 10.30 -5.80
N LYS A 57 4.06 11.34 -5.09
CA LYS A 57 4.89 12.05 -4.09
C LYS A 57 4.52 11.63 -2.68
N PHE A 58 5.53 11.51 -1.82
CA PHE A 58 5.36 11.29 -0.39
C PHE A 58 5.83 12.53 0.37
N ILE A 59 4.94 13.09 1.18
CA ILE A 59 5.22 14.25 2.03
C ILE A 59 5.06 13.80 3.48
N PRO A 60 6.14 13.61 4.24
CA PRO A 60 6.04 13.25 5.65
C PRO A 60 5.46 14.40 6.47
N ASP A 61 4.67 14.07 7.48
CA ASP A 61 4.28 15.01 8.52
C ASP A 61 5.46 15.27 9.47
N LYS A 62 5.50 16.45 10.08
CA LYS A 62 6.56 16.88 11.00
C LYS A 62 6.74 15.92 12.18
N ASN A 63 5.67 15.22 12.56
CA ASN A 63 5.65 14.30 13.70
C ASN A 63 5.95 12.84 13.32
N GLY A 64 6.17 12.53 12.03
CA GLY A 64 6.50 11.17 11.54
C GLY A 64 5.37 10.12 11.67
N LYS A 65 4.20 10.50 12.19
CA LYS A 65 3.04 9.60 12.38
C LYS A 65 2.10 9.54 11.19
N SER A 66 2.32 10.39 10.19
CA SER A 66 1.55 10.37 8.97
C SER A 66 2.37 10.85 7.77
N PHE A 67 1.90 10.51 6.58
CA PHE A 67 2.38 11.11 5.34
C PHE A 67 1.22 11.36 4.40
N ILE A 68 1.38 12.36 3.54
CA ILE A 68 0.51 12.62 2.40
C ILE A 68 1.11 11.90 1.21
N MET A 69 0.35 11.00 0.62
CA MET A 69 0.66 10.38 -0.66
C MET A 69 -0.15 11.09 -1.74
N VAL A 70 0.53 11.87 -2.58
CA VAL A 70 -0.08 12.62 -3.67
C VAL A 70 0.02 11.78 -4.94
N LEU A 71 -1.15 11.35 -5.44
CA LEU A 71 -1.30 10.59 -6.68
C LEU A 71 -1.47 11.59 -7.82
N ARG A 72 -0.45 11.68 -8.67
CA ARG A 72 -0.37 12.66 -9.74
C ARG A 72 -0.83 12.03 -11.06
N TYR A 73 -1.71 12.71 -11.77
CA TYR A 73 -2.34 12.21 -13.00
C TYR A 73 -2.38 13.27 -14.09
N LEU A 74 -2.40 12.85 -15.37
CA LEU A 74 -2.42 13.75 -16.52
C LEU A 74 -3.80 13.94 -17.14
N THR A 75 -4.55 12.86 -17.27
CA THR A 75 -5.78 12.83 -18.08
C THR A 75 -7.00 13.17 -17.24
N HIS A 76 -7.74 12.16 -16.80
CA HIS A 76 -8.90 12.30 -15.91
C HIS A 76 -8.54 11.82 -14.50
N PRO A 77 -9.27 12.30 -13.46
CA PRO A 77 -9.00 11.93 -12.08
C PRO A 77 -9.14 10.40 -11.85
N PRO A 78 -8.16 9.74 -11.22
CA PRO A 78 -8.19 8.29 -10.95
C PRO A 78 -9.02 7.98 -9.70
N GLU A 79 -10.33 8.25 -9.75
CA GLU A 79 -11.24 8.10 -8.60
C GLU A 79 -11.39 6.64 -8.15
N SER A 80 -11.39 5.71 -9.11
CA SER A 80 -11.51 4.27 -8.83
C SER A 80 -10.27 3.75 -8.08
N GLU A 81 -9.09 4.20 -8.49
CA GLU A 81 -7.80 3.89 -7.88
C GLU A 81 -7.71 4.52 -6.49
N LEU A 82 -8.14 5.78 -6.34
CA LEU A 82 -8.19 6.46 -5.04
C LEU A 82 -9.06 5.67 -4.06
N TRP A 83 -10.28 5.32 -4.47
CA TRP A 83 -11.21 4.58 -3.62
C TRP A 83 -10.71 3.18 -3.25
N ALA A 84 -10.14 2.45 -4.22
CA ALA A 84 -9.57 1.13 -3.97
C ALA A 84 -8.36 1.21 -3.02
N SER A 85 -7.49 2.20 -3.23
CA SER A 85 -6.31 2.46 -2.39
C SER A 85 -6.68 2.86 -0.97
N GLU A 86 -7.73 3.67 -0.79
CA GLU A 86 -8.23 4.09 0.52
C GLU A 86 -8.65 2.89 1.40
N ARG A 87 -9.23 1.86 0.78
CA ARG A 87 -9.59 0.62 1.49
C ARG A 87 -8.38 -0.25 1.79
N ARG A 88 -7.45 -0.35 0.85
CA ARG A 88 -6.31 -1.28 0.91
C ARG A 88 -5.15 -0.75 1.77
N LYS A 89 -4.96 0.57 1.85
CA LYS A 89 -3.91 1.21 2.66
C LYS A 89 -4.00 0.89 4.15
N LYS A 90 -5.21 0.64 4.68
CA LYS A 90 -5.47 0.39 6.11
C LYS A 90 -4.61 -0.73 6.70
N VAL A 91 -4.29 -1.75 5.89
CA VAL A 91 -3.40 -2.84 6.29
C VAL A 91 -2.00 -2.32 6.58
N LEU A 92 -1.45 -1.54 5.65
CA LEU A 92 -0.12 -0.98 5.76
C LEU A 92 -0.04 0.05 6.89
N GLU A 93 -1.07 0.90 7.01
CA GLU A 93 -1.22 1.85 8.11
C GLU A 93 -1.13 1.17 9.48
N ASN A 94 -1.89 0.10 9.68
CA ASN A 94 -1.91 -0.63 10.95
C ASN A 94 -0.57 -1.32 11.24
N LEU A 95 0.10 -1.88 10.23
CA LEU A 95 1.39 -2.56 10.40
C LEU A 95 2.52 -1.58 10.76
N LEU A 96 2.51 -0.40 10.14
CA LEU A 96 3.53 0.62 10.37
C LEU A 96 3.17 1.59 11.50
N ASN A 97 1.94 1.53 12.01
CA ASN A 97 1.39 2.49 12.98
C ASN A 97 1.50 3.94 12.49
N ILE A 98 1.21 4.17 11.21
CA ILE A 98 1.22 5.49 10.55
C ILE A 98 -0.07 5.70 9.76
N LYS A 99 -0.42 6.96 9.51
CA LYS A 99 -1.54 7.34 8.64
C LYS A 99 -1.07 7.75 7.25
N ILE A 100 -1.76 7.27 6.23
CA ILE A 100 -1.48 7.55 4.82
C ILE A 100 -2.65 8.37 4.29
N ASN A 101 -2.46 9.65 4.06
CA ASN A 101 -3.51 10.51 3.51
C ASN A 101 -3.35 10.60 1.99
N LEU A 102 -4.32 10.08 1.24
CA LEU A 102 -4.29 10.12 -0.23
C LEU A 102 -4.83 11.46 -0.74
N ARG A 103 -4.16 12.04 -1.72
CA ARG A 103 -4.61 13.25 -2.44
C ARG A 103 -4.40 13.07 -3.93
N LEU A 104 -5.28 13.69 -4.73
CA LEU A 104 -5.14 13.75 -6.18
C LEU A 104 -4.56 15.11 -6.59
N GLU A 105 -3.63 15.10 -7.53
CA GLU A 105 -3.04 16.31 -8.12
C GLU A 105 -2.96 16.12 -9.64
N LYS A 106 -3.58 17.03 -10.41
CA LYS A 106 -3.42 17.03 -11.86
C LYS A 106 -2.06 17.63 -12.21
N LEU A 107 -1.28 16.93 -13.02
CA LEU A 107 -0.04 17.45 -13.58
C LEU A 107 -0.38 18.47 -14.67
N SER A 108 0.11 19.69 -14.50
CA SER A 108 0.14 20.70 -15.55
C SER A 108 1.45 20.55 -16.32
N TYR A 109 1.36 20.35 -17.63
CA TYR A 109 2.49 20.58 -18.54
C TYR A 109 2.67 22.06 -18.81
#